data_AF-A0A1E4AA09-F1
#
_entry.id   AF-A0A1E4AA09-F1
#
_cell.length_a   1.000
_cell.length_b   1.000
_cell.length_c   1.000
_cell.angle_alpha   90.00
_cell.angle_beta   90.00
_cell.angle_gamma   90.00
#
_symmetry.space_group_name_H-M   'P 1'
#
loop_
_entity.id
_entity.type
_entity.pdbx_description
1 polymer ?
#
loop_
_entity_poly.entity_id
_entity_poly.type
_entity_poly.pdbx_seq_one_letter_code
_entity_poly.pdbx_strand_id
1 'polypeptide(L)'
;MLVAYPNPATETLTLQLSSLPQQINLYTEASTIAVKSFNSKAINDLKSSKDGKQQVTLNVKDLPRGIYYLHIEQKDKKTGKIRVQLI
;
A
#
# COMPACT_ATOMS: atom_id res chain seq x y z
N MET A 1 9.95 -8.39 10.85
CA MET A 1 8.75 -7.66 11.34
C MET A 1 8.44 -6.56 10.35
N LEU A 2 7.27 -6.60 9.71
CA LEU A 2 6.78 -5.50 8.87
C LEU A 2 5.81 -4.70 9.74
N VAL A 3 6.18 -3.49 10.10
CA VAL A 3 5.42 -2.64 11.02
C VAL A 3 4.89 -1.46 10.22
N ALA A 4 3.58 -1.28 10.17
CA ALA A 4 2.93 -0.13 9.54
C ALA A 4 2.63 0.92 10.64
N TYR A 5 3.43 1.99 10.71
CA TYR A 5 3.16 3.20 11.50
C TYR A 5 3.67 4.42 10.72
N PRO A 6 3.00 5.60 10.80
CA PRO A 6 1.81 5.88 11.59
C PRO A 6 0.51 5.75 10.77
N ASN A 7 -0.53 5.38 11.50
CA ASN A 7 -1.95 5.56 11.18
C ASN A 7 -2.20 6.90 10.46
N PRO A 8 -2.75 6.94 9.23
CA PRO A 8 -2.97 8.20 8.54
C PRO A 8 -4.20 8.92 9.12
N ALA A 9 -3.96 9.96 9.92
CA ALA A 9 -4.87 11.12 9.98
C ALA A 9 -4.76 11.98 8.71
N THR A 10 -3.82 11.64 7.83
CA THR A 10 -3.53 12.24 6.55
C THR A 10 -4.11 11.40 5.43
N GLU A 11 -4.58 12.04 4.38
CA GLU A 11 -5.25 11.46 3.21
C GLU A 11 -4.33 10.53 2.35
N THR A 12 -3.20 10.09 2.89
CA THR A 12 -2.10 9.40 2.21
C THR A 12 -1.57 8.23 3.05
N LEU A 13 -1.30 7.11 2.38
CA LEU A 13 -0.72 5.90 2.95
C LEU A 13 0.69 5.71 2.41
N THR A 14 1.70 5.77 3.28
CA THR A 14 3.10 5.56 2.88
C THR A 14 3.55 4.14 3.20
N LEU A 15 4.03 3.43 2.18
CA LEU A 15 4.57 2.08 2.28
C LEU A 15 6.08 2.12 2.12
N GLN A 16 6.81 1.70 3.15
CA GLN A 16 8.26 1.55 3.07
C GLN A 16 8.63 0.11 2.71
N LEU A 17 9.26 -0.06 1.55
CA LEU A 17 9.50 -1.34 0.91
C LEU A 17 11.01 -1.51 0.66
N SER A 18 11.51 -2.72 0.92
CA SER A 18 12.89 -3.09 0.59
C SER A 18 13.12 -3.26 -0.91
N SER A 19 12.06 -3.54 -1.67
CA SER A 19 12.08 -3.77 -3.12
C SER A 19 10.77 -3.34 -3.75
N LEU A 20 10.79 -2.90 -5.01
CA LEU A 20 9.58 -2.51 -5.73
C LEU A 20 8.67 -3.72 -5.98
N PRO A 21 7.40 -3.65 -5.55
CA PRO A 21 6.42 -4.67 -5.89
C PRO A 21 5.97 -4.56 -7.33
N GLN A 22 5.45 -5.65 -7.88
CA GLN A 22 4.85 -5.68 -9.21
C GLN A 22 3.42 -5.15 -9.18
N GLN A 23 2.70 -5.40 -8.10
CA GLN A 23 1.33 -4.96 -7.95
C GLN A 23 1.01 -4.67 -6.49
N ILE A 24 0.23 -3.62 -6.27
CA ILE A 24 -0.35 -3.28 -4.98
C ILE A 24 -1.85 -3.18 -5.15
N ASN A 25 -2.60 -3.98 -4.42
CA ASN A 25 -4.07 -3.95 -4.42
C ASN A 25 -4.56 -3.59 -3.02
N LEU A 26 -5.52 -2.67 -2.93
CA LEU A 26 -6.29 -2.39 -1.72
C LEU A 26 -7.65 -3.02 -1.82
N TYR A 27 -8.07 -3.69 -0.76
CA TYR A 27 -9.38 -4.30 -0.59
C TYR A 27 -10.05 -3.71 0.64
N THR A 28 -11.38 -3.63 0.65
CA THR A 28 -12.13 -3.34 1.88
C THR A 28 -12.31 -4.64 2.66
N GLU A 29 -12.57 -4.54 3.96
CA GLU A 29 -12.88 -5.73 4.77
C GLU A 29 -14.12 -6.49 4.27
N ALA A 30 -15.10 -5.77 3.75
CA ALA A 30 -16.35 -6.35 3.28
C ALA A 30 -16.29 -6.97 1.87
N SER A 31 -15.20 -6.77 1.12
CA SER A 31 -15.15 -7.17 -0.29
C SER A 31 -13.78 -7.70 -0.73
N THR A 32 -13.80 -8.74 -1.55
CA THR A 32 -12.62 -9.26 -2.25
C THR A 32 -12.32 -8.51 -3.54
N ILE A 33 -13.10 -7.47 -3.86
CA ILE A 33 -12.88 -6.61 -5.02
C ILE A 33 -11.89 -5.52 -4.63
N ALA A 34 -10.84 -5.35 -5.43
CA ALA A 34 -9.86 -4.31 -5.18
C ALA A 34 -10.48 -2.94 -5.43
N VAL A 35 -10.47 -2.07 -4.42
CA VAL A 35 -10.94 -0.68 -4.53
C VAL A 35 -9.92 0.23 -5.22
N LYS A 36 -8.63 -0.10 -5.10
CA LYS A 36 -7.54 0.54 -5.83
C LYS A 36 -6.50 -0.52 -6.17
N SER A 37 -6.00 -0.49 -7.41
CA SER A 37 -4.92 -1.34 -7.88
C SER A 37 -3.86 -0.50 -8.55
N PHE A 38 -2.61 -0.73 -8.17
CA PHE A 38 -1.45 -0.05 -8.72
C PHE A 38 -0.54 -1.11 -9.35
N ASN A 39 -0.25 -0.97 -10.63
CA ASN A 39 0.70 -1.84 -11.33
C ASN A 39 2.14 -1.33 -11.16
N SER A 40 3.12 -2.10 -11.60
CA SER A 40 4.54 -1.79 -11.45
C SER A 40 4.92 -0.42 -12.02
N LYS A 41 4.25 0.04 -13.08
CA LYS A 41 4.48 1.35 -13.68
C LYS A 41 4.00 2.48 -12.75
N ALA A 42 2.75 2.41 -12.30
CA ALA A 42 2.19 3.39 -11.37
C ALA A 42 2.97 3.41 -10.05
N ILE A 43 3.37 2.25 -9.54
CA ILE A 43 4.21 2.13 -8.34
C ILE A 43 5.57 2.81 -8.57
N ASN A 44 6.15 2.64 -9.76
CA ASN A 44 7.41 3.27 -10.12
C ASN A 44 7.33 4.79 -10.23
N ASP A 45 6.17 5.33 -10.62
CA ASP A 45 5.93 6.78 -10.68
C ASP A 45 5.65 7.37 -9.29
N LEU A 46 5.05 6.59 -8.38
CA LEU A 46 4.74 6.97 -7.00
C LEU A 46 5.89 6.68 -6.02
N LYS A 47 6.98 6.06 -6.50
CA LYS A 47 8.12 5.73 -5.65
C LYS A 47 8.92 6.99 -5.32
N SER A 48 9.41 7.03 -4.10
CA SER A 48 10.38 7.98 -3.60
C SER A 48 11.47 7.21 -2.86
N SER A 49 12.68 7.76 -2.79
CA SER A 49 13.75 7.20 -1.99
C SER A 49 13.95 8.08 -0.76
N LYS A 50 13.81 7.50 0.43
CA LYS A 50 14.07 8.19 1.68
C LYS A 50 14.79 7.24 2.61
N ASP A 51 15.96 7.67 3.11
CA ASP A 51 16.81 6.90 4.00
C ASP A 51 17.28 5.55 3.39
N GLY A 52 17.59 5.54 2.09
CA GLY A 52 18.02 4.34 1.37
C GLY A 52 16.95 3.26 1.19
N LYS A 53 15.70 3.51 1.62
CA LYS A 53 14.56 2.59 1.41
C LYS A 53 13.57 3.20 0.42
N GLN A 54 12.92 2.33 -0.33
CA GLN A 54 11.92 2.76 -1.31
C GLN A 54 10.61 3.02 -0.58
N GLN A 55 10.06 4.21 -0.74
CA GLN A 55 8.78 4.61 -0.17
C GLN A 55 7.77 4.85 -1.29
N VAL A 56 6.62 4.21 -1.21
CA VAL A 56 5.50 4.41 -2.13
C VAL A 56 4.40 5.12 -1.37
N THR A 57 4.03 6.31 -1.80
CA THR A 57 2.94 7.07 -1.19
C THR A 57 1.69 6.94 -2.03
N LEU A 58 0.66 6.32 -1.45
CA LEU A 58 -0.63 6.09 -2.07
C LEU A 58 -1.63 7.13 -1.57
N ASN A 59 -2.35 7.77 -2.47
CA ASN A 59 -3.44 8.69 -2.08
C ASN A 59 -4.71 7.88 -1.75
N VAL A 60 -5.16 7.99 -0.50
CA VAL A 60 -6.33 7.29 0.05
C VAL A 60 -7.45 8.26 0.43
N LYS A 61 -7.36 9.54 0.04
CA LYS A 61 -8.38 10.57 0.29
C LYS A 61 -9.80 10.15 -0.09
N ASP A 62 -9.91 9.51 -1.25
CA ASP A 62 -11.21 9.14 -1.85
C ASP A 62 -11.79 7.87 -1.21
N LEU A 63 -11.06 7.20 -0.32
CA LEU A 63 -11.51 5.98 0.32
C LEU A 63 -12.27 6.32 1.62
N PRO A 64 -13.46 5.75 1.83
CA PRO A 64 -14.18 5.94 3.07
C PRO A 64 -13.36 5.43 4.26
N ARG A 65 -13.64 5.97 5.44
CA ARG A 65 -13.04 5.49 6.70
C ARG A 65 -13.47 4.05 6.93
N GLY A 66 -12.53 3.22 7.37
CA GLY A 66 -12.77 1.80 7.55
C GLY A 66 -11.49 0.96 7.51
N ILE A 67 -11.68 -0.35 7.49
CA ILE A 67 -10.60 -1.32 7.47
C ILE A 67 -10.34 -1.75 6.03
N TYR A 68 -9.06 -1.69 5.66
CA TYR A 68 -8.54 -2.06 4.36
C TYR A 68 -7.47 -3.13 4.48
N TYR A 69 -7.41 -4.01 3.49
CA TYR A 69 -6.37 -5.01 3.34
C TYR A 69 -5.55 -4.67 2.11
N LEU A 70 -4.25 -4.49 2.32
CA LEU A 70 -3.29 -4.13 1.29
C LEU A 70 -2.50 -5.37 0.92
N HIS A 71 -2.62 -5.80 -0.33
CA HIS A 71 -1.88 -6.92 -0.89
C HIS A 71 -0.75 -6.40 -1.76
N ILE A 72 0.47 -6.85 -1.47
CA ILE A 72 1.69 -6.45 -2.16
C ILE A 72 2.26 -7.68 -2.83
N GLU A 73 2.12 -7.74 -4.15
CA GLU A 73 2.67 -8.82 -4.97
C GLU A 73 4.09 -8.46 -5.38
N GLN A 74 5.03 -9.33 -5.05
CA GLN A 74 6.43 -9.19 -5.41
C GLN A 74 6.78 -10.23 -6.47
N LYS A 75 7.66 -9.86 -7.41
CA LYS A 75 8.01 -10.66 -8.59
C LYS A 75 8.44 -12.11 -8.27
N ASP A 76 9.04 -12.33 -7.11
CA ASP A 76 9.63 -13.61 -6.71
C ASP A 76 9.36 -13.97 -5.24
N LYS A 77 8.36 -13.35 -4.58
CA LYS A 77 8.07 -13.60 -3.16
C LYS A 77 6.57 -13.71 -2.89
N LYS A 78 6.24 -14.39 -1.79
CA LYS A 78 4.87 -14.47 -1.27
C LYS A 78 4.25 -13.08 -1.15
N THR A 79 3.00 -12.95 -1.56
CA THR A 79 2.21 -11.73 -1.42
C THR A 79 2.18 -11.27 0.04
N GLY A 80 2.68 -10.07 0.30
CA GLY A 80 2.58 -9.44 1.61
C GLY A 80 1.16 -8.94 1.81
N LYS A 81 0.50 -9.34 2.91
CA LYS A 81 -0.83 -8.82 3.29
C LYS A 81 -0.70 -7.95 4.52
N ILE A 82 -1.22 -6.73 4.46
CA ILE A 82 -1.15 -5.75 5.54
C ILE A 82 -2.55 -5.23 5.80
N ARG A 83 -3.02 -5.27 7.05
CA ARG A 83 -4.27 -4.62 7.45
C ARG A 83 -3.97 -3.16 7.78
N VAL A 84 -4.72 -2.25 7.17
CA VAL A 84 -4.63 -0.80 7.35
C VAL A 84 -5.99 -0.30 7.79
N GLN A 85 -6.04 0.54 8.82
CA GLN A 85 -7.27 1.19 9.25
C GLN A 85 -7.19 2.67 8.87
N LEU A 86 -8.15 3.13 8.08
CA LEU A 86 -8.33 4.54 7.75
C LEU A 86 -9.37 5.10 8.73
N ILE A 87 -9.00 6.12 9.52
CA ILE A 87 -9.84 6.66 10.60
C ILE A 87 -10.19 8.12 10.37
#